data_AF-A0A4Y1Z997-F1
#
_entry.id   AF-A0A4Y1Z997-F1
#
_cell.length_a   1.000
_cell.length_b   1.000
_cell.length_c   1.000
_cell.angle_alpha   90.00
_cell.angle_beta   90.00
_cell.angle_gamma   90.00
#
_symmetry.space_group_name_H-M   'P 1'
#
loop_
_entity.id
_entity.type
_entity.pdbx_description
1 polymer ?
#
loop_
_entity_poly.entity_id
_entity_poly.type
_entity_poly.pdbx_seq_one_letter_code
_entity_poly.pdbx_strand_id
1 'polypeptide(L)'
;MVVEFPVKAGSADHKGFVSANDVSIGEQFATQLFLQTYWADNSVSCTITFHKEENSKIAGLLQQYRSRCKSTSLLPYSGHGFAQAPKEPISKAAYLERKAKIGADVAELYRTLRLKEQKDLEIVDQSDCVGGACPVK
;
A
#
# COMPACT_ATOMS: atom_id res chain seq x y z
N MET A 1 -12.91 1.28 -15.24
CA MET A 1 -13.48 0.56 -14.08
C MET A 1 -12.44 0.60 -12.97
N VAL A 2 -12.82 0.95 -11.73
CA VAL A 2 -11.91 1.04 -10.57
C VAL A 2 -12.45 0.13 -9.48
N VAL A 3 -11.56 -0.56 -8.75
CA VAL A 3 -11.91 -1.41 -7.62
C VAL A 3 -11.35 -0.77 -6.35
N GLU A 4 -12.18 -0.64 -5.32
CA GLU A 4 -11.81 -0.06 -4.04
C GLU A 4 -11.64 -1.14 -2.97
N PHE A 5 -10.61 -1.00 -2.14
CA PHE A 5 -10.31 -1.90 -1.04
C PHE A 5 -10.27 -1.11 0.27
N PRO A 6 -11.30 -1.21 1.14
CA PRO A 6 -11.28 -0.53 2.43
C PRO A 6 -10.28 -1.22 3.37
N VAL A 7 -9.25 -0.49 3.81
CA VAL A 7 -8.18 -0.99 4.68
C VAL A 7 -8.16 -0.24 6.01
N LYS A 8 -8.05 -0.98 7.12
CA LYS A 8 -7.81 -0.44 8.46
C LYS A 8 -6.39 -0.80 8.88
N ALA A 9 -5.58 0.19 9.25
CA ALA A 9 -4.26 -0.05 9.82
C ALA A 9 -4.38 -0.83 11.15
N GLY A 10 -3.46 -1.76 11.42
CA GLY A 10 -3.54 -2.63 12.59
C GLY A 10 -3.57 -1.87 13.93
N SER A 11 -2.91 -0.72 13.99
CA SER A 11 -2.84 0.15 15.17
C SER A 11 -3.88 1.28 15.17
N ALA A 12 -4.87 1.30 14.26
CA ALA A 12 -5.77 2.45 14.08
C ALA A 12 -6.65 2.80 15.30
N ASP A 13 -6.90 1.86 16.22
CA ASP A 13 -7.64 2.15 17.48
C ASP A 13 -6.70 2.49 18.65
N HIS A 14 -5.38 2.48 18.44
CA HIS A 14 -4.42 2.80 19.49
C HIS A 14 -4.42 4.32 19.77
N LYS A 15 -4.41 4.72 21.05
CA LYS A 15 -4.46 6.14 21.45
C LYS A 15 -3.32 6.98 20.86
N GLY A 16 -2.15 6.39 20.69
CA GLY A 16 -0.97 7.03 20.09
C GLY A 16 -0.84 6.82 18.58
N PHE A 17 -1.89 6.38 17.88
CA PHE A 17 -1.85 6.27 16.43
C PHE A 17 -1.77 7.66 15.79
N VAL A 18 -0.80 7.84 14.90
CA VAL A 18 -0.63 9.06 14.11
C VAL A 18 -0.50 8.66 12.65
N SER A 19 -1.27 9.29 11.78
CA SER A 19 -1.19 9.02 10.34
C SER A 19 0.05 9.70 9.74
N ALA A 20 0.55 9.21 8.60
CA ALA A 20 1.71 9.83 7.94
C ALA A 20 1.51 11.33 7.63
N ASN A 21 0.26 11.78 7.50
CA ASN A 21 -0.08 13.19 7.28
C ASN A 21 0.08 14.05 8.54
N ASP A 22 0.00 13.44 9.73
CA ASP A 22 -0.09 14.16 11.00
C ASP A 22 1.22 14.08 11.82
N VAL A 23 2.16 13.21 11.42
CA VAL A 23 3.49 13.12 12.07
C VAL A 23 4.36 14.29 11.63
N SER A 24 4.84 15.08 12.60
CA SER A 24 5.72 16.23 12.32
C SER A 24 7.04 15.80 11.66
N ILE A 25 7.63 16.68 10.85
CA ILE A 25 8.93 16.42 10.21
C ILE A 25 10.02 16.09 11.26
N GLY A 26 9.99 16.75 12.43
CA GLY A 26 10.97 16.56 13.48
C GLY A 26 10.90 15.17 14.11
N GLU A 27 9.70 14.65 14.33
CA GLU A 27 9.47 13.30 14.85
C GLU A 27 9.88 12.23 13.83
N GLN A 28 9.64 12.45 12.54
CA GLN A 28 10.11 11.56 11.47
C GLN A 28 11.64 11.47 11.46
N PHE A 29 12.36 12.60 11.53
CA PHE A 29 13.82 12.61 11.65
C PHE A 29 14.32 11.89 12.92
N ALA A 30 13.70 12.17 14.06
CA ALA A 30 14.07 11.53 15.33
C ALA A 30 13.89 10.00 15.26
N THR A 31 12.81 9.54 14.61
CA THR A 31 12.52 8.11 14.43
C THR A 31 13.52 7.44 13.50
N GLN A 32 13.85 8.07 12.36
CA GLN A 32 14.90 7.57 11.46
C GLN A 32 16.23 7.41 12.21
N LEU A 33 16.59 8.42 13.00
CA LEU A 33 17.84 8.42 13.74
C LEU A 33 17.86 7.42 14.90
N PHE A 34 16.72 7.23 15.57
CA PHE A 34 16.58 6.22 16.60
C PHE A 34 16.94 4.83 16.05
N LEU A 35 16.36 4.46 14.90
CA LEU A 35 16.69 3.20 14.22
C LEU A 35 18.15 3.18 13.75
N GLN A 36 18.66 4.29 13.22
CA GLN A 36 20.04 4.38 12.76
C GLN A 36 21.06 4.21 13.90
N THR A 37 20.70 4.60 15.12
CA THR A 37 21.61 4.56 16.28
C THR A 37 21.60 3.21 16.97
N TYR A 38 20.43 2.59 17.13
CA TYR A 38 20.26 1.44 18.02
C TYR A 38 19.94 0.12 17.29
N TRP A 39 19.67 0.17 16.00
CA TRP A 39 19.25 -1.02 15.24
C TRP A 39 20.07 -1.24 13.97
N ALA A 40 20.23 -0.21 13.13
CA ALA A 40 20.80 -0.36 11.80
C ALA A 40 22.32 -0.10 11.79
N ASP A 41 23.08 -1.14 11.45
CA ASP A 41 24.51 -1.06 11.15
C ASP A 41 24.80 -0.44 9.77
N ASN A 42 23.86 -0.59 8.82
CA ASN A 42 23.84 0.05 7.50
C ASN A 42 23.09 1.39 7.56
N SER A 43 22.33 1.75 6.52
CA SER A 43 21.51 2.96 6.47
C SER A 43 20.04 2.66 6.70
N VAL A 44 19.29 3.64 7.22
CA VAL A 44 17.82 3.56 7.36
C VAL A 44 17.14 4.22 6.16
N SER A 45 16.47 3.41 5.33
CA SER A 45 15.67 3.90 4.21
C SER A 45 14.28 4.34 4.69
N CYS A 46 14.00 5.63 4.57
CA CYS A 46 12.66 6.18 4.74
C CYS A 46 12.53 7.48 3.94
N THR A 47 11.32 7.76 3.45
CA THR A 47 10.97 9.07 2.91
C THR A 47 10.34 9.91 4.02
N ILE A 48 10.97 11.01 4.38
CA ILE A 48 10.44 11.98 5.31
C ILE A 48 9.53 12.94 4.54
N THR A 49 8.25 13.01 4.91
CA THR A 49 7.30 13.94 4.32
C THR A 49 7.13 15.18 5.17
N PHE A 50 6.90 16.34 4.55
CA PHE A 50 6.75 17.60 5.27
C PHE A 50 5.73 18.51 4.62
N HIS A 51 4.96 19.23 5.45
CA HIS A 51 4.05 20.26 4.95
C HIS A 51 4.80 21.57 4.67
N LYS A 52 4.20 22.47 3.89
CA LYS A 52 4.84 23.71 3.42
C LYS A 52 5.31 24.60 4.59
N GLU A 53 4.57 24.62 5.69
CA GLU A 53 4.87 25.34 6.93
C GLU A 53 6.08 24.78 7.69
N GLU A 54 6.47 23.53 7.41
CA GLU A 54 7.62 22.89 8.04
C GLU A 54 8.92 23.09 7.26
N ASN A 55 8.87 23.69 6.06
CA ASN A 55 10.03 23.92 5.19
C ASN A 55 11.20 24.61 5.91
N SER A 56 10.89 25.60 6.76
CA SER A 56 11.91 26.36 7.49
C SER A 56 12.69 25.52 8.50
N LYS A 57 12.16 24.37 8.92
CA LYS A 57 12.79 23.46 9.90
C LYS A 57 13.83 22.53 9.25
N ILE A 58 13.75 22.30 7.94
CA ILE A 58 14.55 21.29 7.23
C ILE A 58 16.05 21.50 7.43
N ALA A 59 16.55 22.72 7.19
CA ALA A 59 17.97 23.03 7.30
C ALA A 59 18.50 22.79 8.73
N GLY A 60 17.71 23.18 9.75
CA GLY A 60 18.06 22.97 11.16
C GLY A 60 18.12 21.49 11.51
N LEU A 61 17.16 20.69 11.05
CA LEU A 61 17.11 19.25 11.32
C LEU A 61 18.24 18.49 10.64
N LEU A 62 18.54 18.82 9.38
CA LEU A 62 19.69 18.24 8.67
C LEU A 62 21.00 18.57 9.39
N GLN A 63 21.19 19.83 9.81
CA GLN A 63 22.37 20.26 10.54
C GLN A 63 22.49 19.56 11.91
N GLN A 64 21.37 19.41 12.63
CA GLN A 64 21.32 18.74 13.93
C GLN A 64 21.71 17.26 13.82
N TYR A 65 21.26 16.55 12.78
CA TYR A 65 21.42 15.10 12.67
C TYR A 65 22.55 14.65 11.73
N ARG A 66 23.30 15.59 11.13
CA ARG A 66 24.36 15.34 10.14
C ARG A 66 25.42 14.31 10.53
N SER A 67 25.74 14.17 11.81
CA SER A 67 26.82 13.28 12.27
C SER A 67 26.40 11.82 12.38
N ARG A 68 25.09 11.55 12.41
CA ARG A 68 24.54 10.21 12.62
C ARG A 68 23.65 9.74 11.47
N CYS A 69 23.07 10.65 10.70
CA CYS A 69 22.29 10.31 9.53
C CYS A 69 23.21 9.94 8.35
N LYS A 70 23.18 8.68 7.92
CA LYS A 70 23.98 8.20 6.77
C LYS A 70 23.37 8.57 5.42
N SER A 71 22.05 8.58 5.34
CA SER A 71 21.28 8.94 4.15
C SER A 71 19.91 9.43 4.57
N THR A 72 19.36 10.41 3.87
CA THR A 72 17.98 10.86 4.08
C THR A 72 17.36 11.28 2.75
N SER A 73 16.04 11.07 2.64
CA SER A 73 15.23 11.45 1.49
C SER A 73 14.02 12.20 2.00
N LEU A 74 13.79 13.40 1.48
CA LEU A 74 12.67 14.24 1.86
C LEU A 74 11.78 14.47 0.64
N LEU A 75 10.47 14.42 0.85
CA LEU A 75 9.47 14.69 -0.18
C LEU A 75 8.42 15.67 0.37
N PRO A 76 8.15 16.79 -0.30
CA PRO A 76 7.04 17.66 0.10
C PRO A 76 5.74 16.85 0.13
N TYR A 77 4.99 16.96 1.22
CA TYR A 77 3.66 16.38 1.28
C TYR A 77 2.73 17.21 0.37
N SER A 78 2.39 16.64 -0.78
CA SER A 78 1.31 17.12 -1.63
C SER A 78 0.13 16.17 -1.43
N GLY A 79 -1.07 16.70 -1.16
CA GLY A 79 -2.29 15.90 -1.17
C GLY A 79 -2.44 15.09 -2.46
N HIS A 80 -3.35 14.11 -2.46
CA HIS A 80 -3.42 13.16 -3.56
C HIS A 80 -3.76 13.77 -4.91
N GLY A 81 -4.42 14.93 -5.01
CA GLY A 81 -4.59 15.73 -6.24
C GLY A 81 -5.30 15.06 -7.43
N PHE A 82 -5.52 13.75 -7.37
CA PHE A 82 -6.13 12.91 -8.38
C PHE A 82 -7.60 12.68 -8.03
N ALA A 83 -8.45 12.66 -9.05
CA ALA A 83 -9.85 12.26 -8.91
C ALA A 83 -10.01 10.79 -8.47
N GLN A 84 -9.01 9.95 -8.77
CA GLN A 84 -8.95 8.55 -8.38
C GLN A 84 -7.61 8.27 -7.70
N ALA A 85 -7.45 8.82 -6.49
CA ALA A 85 -6.25 8.59 -5.70
C ALA A 85 -6.10 7.11 -5.34
N PRO A 86 -4.89 6.53 -5.46
CA PRO A 86 -4.67 5.14 -5.09
C PRO A 86 -4.86 4.89 -3.59
N LYS A 87 -4.71 5.93 -2.76
CA LYS A 87 -5.00 5.90 -1.32
C LYS A 87 -5.83 7.14 -0.96
N GLU A 88 -7.01 6.90 -0.41
CA GLU A 88 -7.93 7.93 0.07
C GLU A 88 -8.13 7.78 1.58
N PRO A 89 -7.94 8.84 2.38
CA PRO A 89 -8.25 8.80 3.80
C PRO A 89 -9.78 8.76 4.00
N ILE A 90 -10.26 7.77 4.76
CA ILE A 90 -11.68 7.60 5.06
C ILE A 90 -11.94 7.55 6.57
N SER A 91 -13.14 7.96 6.98
CA SER A 91 -13.54 7.87 8.38
C SER A 91 -13.79 6.42 8.81
N LYS A 92 -13.75 6.17 10.13
CA LYS A 92 -14.10 4.86 10.70
C LYS A 92 -15.52 4.41 10.28
N ALA A 93 -16.47 5.34 10.25
CA ALA A 93 -17.84 5.06 9.83
C ALA A 93 -17.89 4.62 8.35
N ALA A 94 -17.22 5.38 7.46
CA ALA A 94 -17.14 5.04 6.04
C ALA A 94 -16.45 3.69 5.80
N TYR A 95 -15.39 3.38 6.56
CA TYR A 95 -14.74 2.07 6.52
C TYR A 95 -15.73 0.94 6.87
N LEU A 96 -16.49 1.09 7.96
CA LEU A 96 -17.46 0.07 8.39
C LEU A 96 -18.58 -0.13 7.36
N GLU A 97 -19.08 0.95 6.76
CA GLU A 97 -20.09 0.89 5.72
C GLU A 97 -19.56 0.17 4.46
N ARG A 98 -18.37 0.54 3.96
CA ARG A 98 -17.77 -0.10 2.78
C ARG A 98 -17.43 -1.56 3.04
N LYS A 99 -16.91 -1.89 4.23
CA LYS A 99 -16.60 -3.27 4.64
C LYS A 99 -17.86 -4.14 4.67
N ALA A 100 -18.99 -3.63 5.16
CA ALA A 100 -20.23 -4.40 5.22
C ALA A 100 -20.75 -4.82 3.83
N LYS A 101 -20.36 -4.11 2.76
CA LYS A 101 -20.71 -4.45 1.37
C LYS A 101 -19.86 -5.58 0.80
N ILE A 102 -18.74 -5.94 1.44
CA ILE A 102 -17.82 -6.98 0.98
C ILE A 102 -18.16 -8.29 1.70
N GLY A 103 -18.91 -9.16 1.02
CA GLY A 103 -19.45 -10.40 1.59
C GLY A 103 -18.72 -11.69 1.21
N ALA A 104 -17.69 -11.63 0.37
CA ALA A 104 -17.01 -12.82 -0.15
C ALA A 104 -15.49 -12.67 -0.15
N ASP A 105 -14.80 -13.79 0.02
CA ASP A 105 -13.37 -13.89 -0.21
C ASP A 105 -13.09 -14.02 -1.72
N VAL A 106 -12.38 -13.05 -2.28
CA VAL A 106 -12.09 -13.01 -3.72
C VAL A 106 -11.18 -14.16 -4.16
N ALA A 107 -10.26 -14.62 -3.31
CA ALA A 107 -9.37 -15.74 -3.65
C ALA A 107 -10.14 -17.06 -3.71
N GLU A 108 -11.08 -17.28 -2.79
CA GLU A 108 -11.96 -18.46 -2.83
C GLU A 108 -12.90 -18.44 -4.04
N LEU A 109 -13.53 -17.30 -4.31
CA LEU A 109 -14.41 -17.13 -5.46
C LEU A 109 -13.63 -17.36 -6.76
N TYR A 110 -12.45 -16.75 -6.90
CA TYR A 110 -11.61 -16.91 -8.08
C TYR A 110 -11.18 -18.35 -8.29
N ARG A 111 -10.80 -19.07 -7.22
CA ARG A 111 -10.49 -20.50 -7.29
C ARG A 111 -11.68 -21.31 -7.81
N THR A 112 -12.88 -21.00 -7.34
CA THR A 112 -14.11 -21.71 -7.75
C THR A 112 -14.47 -21.42 -9.21
N LEU A 113 -14.35 -20.15 -9.64
CA LEU A 113 -14.58 -19.75 -11.03
C LEU A 113 -13.57 -20.40 -11.98
N ARG A 114 -12.29 -20.40 -11.62
CA ARG A 114 -11.24 -21.06 -12.41
C ARG A 114 -11.47 -22.55 -12.57
N LEU A 115 -11.90 -23.25 -11.51
CA LEU A 115 -12.24 -24.68 -11.58
C LEU A 115 -13.46 -24.96 -12.48
N LYS A 116 -14.38 -23.99 -12.62
CA LYS A 116 -15.51 -24.08 -13.55
C LYS A 116 -15.07 -23.84 -14.99
N GLU A 117 -14.27 -22.80 -15.25
CA GLU A 117 -13.70 -22.53 -16.58
C GLU A 117 -12.85 -23.70 -17.10
N GLN A 118 -12.13 -24.39 -16.20
CA GLN A 118 -11.33 -25.56 -16.58
C GLN A 118 -12.20 -26.79 -16.92
N LYS A 119 -13.47 -26.84 -16.48
CA LYS A 119 -14.43 -27.87 -16.91
C LYS A 119 -15.07 -27.58 -18.26
N ASP A 120 -15.15 -26.32 -18.65
CA ASP A 120 -15.68 -25.90 -19.96
C ASP A 120 -14.63 -26.05 -21.09
N LEU A 121 -13.38 -26.33 -20.74
CA LEU A 121 -12.35 -26.84 -21.65
C LEU A 121 -12.43 -28.37 -21.69
N GLU A 122 -13.37 -28.91 -22.45
CA GLU A 122 -13.25 -30.29 -22.94
C GLU A 122 -11.95 -30.38 -23.73
N ILE A 123 -10.97 -31.11 -23.18
CA ILE A 123 -9.73 -31.43 -23.89
C ILE A 123 -10.15 -32.33 -25.04
N VAL A 124 -10.06 -31.80 -26.27
CA VAL A 124 -10.15 -32.59 -27.51
C VAL A 124 -9.11 -33.71 -27.40
N ASP A 125 -9.57 -34.94 -27.22
CA ASP A 125 -8.71 -36.11 -27.09
C ASP A 125 -8.07 -36.42 -28.46
N GLN A 126 -6.89 -37.04 -28.46
CA GLN A 126 -6.21 -37.48 -29.68
C GLN A 126 -7.05 -38.44 -30.53
N SER A 127 -8.10 -39.05 -29.96
CA SER A 127 -9.12 -39.83 -30.67
C SER A 127 -9.97 -39.00 -31.64
N ASP A 128 -10.07 -37.68 -31.46
CA ASP A 128 -10.87 -36.80 -32.32
C ASP A 128 -10.11 -36.40 -33.61
N CYS A 129 -8.81 -36.71 -33.68
CA CYS A 129 -7.95 -36.43 -34.83
C CYS A 129 -7.78 -37.63 -35.78
N VAL A 130 -8.59 -38.68 -35.66
CA VAL A 130 -8.48 -39.91 -36.48
C VAL A 130 -8.74 -39.65 -37.98
N GLY A 131 -9.44 -38.57 -38.33
CA GLY A 131 -9.75 -38.20 -39.72
C GLY A 131 -8.80 -37.18 -40.39
N GLY A 132 -7.72 -36.74 -39.72
CA GLY A 132 -6.78 -35.76 -40.29
C GLY A 132 -7.29 -34.32 -40.40
N ALA A 133 -8.42 -33.99 -39.77
CA ALA A 133 -8.92 -32.63 -39.62
C ALA A 133 -9.40 -32.41 -38.18
N CYS A 134 -8.96 -31.32 -37.55
CA CYS A 134 -9.51 -30.92 -36.24
C CYS A 134 -10.96 -30.46 -36.43
N PRO A 135 -11.95 -31.04 -35.71
CA PRO A 135 -13.29 -30.49 -35.71
C PRO A 135 -13.27 -29.12 -35.03
N VAL A 136 -13.64 -28.08 -35.79
CA VAL A 136 -13.88 -26.76 -35.23
C VAL A 136 -15.27 -26.77 -34.59
N LYS A 137 -15.32 -26.58 -33.29
CA LYS A 137 -16.50 -26.04 -32.58
C LYS A 137 -16.10 -24.77 -31.87
#